data_AF-A0A401UEJ2-F1
#
_entry.id   AF-A0A401UEJ2-F1
#
_cell.length_a   1.000
_cell.length_b   1.000
_cell.length_c   1.000
_cell.angle_alpha   90.00
_cell.angle_beta   90.00
_cell.angle_gamma   90.00
#
_symmetry.space_group_name_H-M   'P 1'
#
loop_
_entity.id
_entity.type
_entity.pdbx_description
1 polymer ?
#
loop_
_entity_poly.entity_id
_entity_poly.type
_entity_poly.pdbx_seq_one_letter_code
_entity_poly.pdbx_strand_id
1 'polypeptide(L)' 'MVGKQVTFIANLAPRKMMGIESQGMILMAEDNEGKLRLIEPNEEVNPGSTVS' A
#
# COMPACT_ATOMS: atom_id res chain seq x y z
N MET A 1 -2.16 -11.17 -3.21
CA MET A 1 -1.38 -10.25 -2.36
C MET A 1 -0.08 -10.89 -1.89
N VAL A 2 -0.11 -12.14 -1.41
CA VAL A 2 1.12 -12.87 -1.05
C VAL A 2 2.14 -12.83 -2.19
N GLY A 3 3.38 -12.43 -1.88
CA GLY A 3 4.49 -12.32 -2.84
C GLY A 3 4.53 -11.04 -3.69
N LYS A 4 3.55 -10.13 -3.58
CA LYS A 4 3.57 -8.85 -4.30
C LYS A 4 4.25 -7.75 -3.49
N GLN A 5 5.03 -6.92 -4.17
CA GLN A 5 5.54 -5.67 -3.59
C GLN A 5 4.44 -4.60 -3.64
N VAL A 6 4.30 -3.84 -2.56
CA VAL A 6 3.27 -2.81 -2.41
C VAL A 6 3.88 -1.50 -1.96
N THR A 7 3.29 -0.41 -2.40
CA THR A 7 3.59 0.93 -1.91
C THR A 7 2.60 1.29 -0.81
N PHE A 8 3.07 1.76 0.35
CA PHE A 8 2.18 2.09 1.47
C PHE A 8 2.74 3.21 2.35
N ILE A 9 1.84 3.91 3.05
CA ILE A 9 2.18 4.93 4.05
C ILE A 9 2.36 4.24 5.40
N ALA A 10 3.57 4.36 5.98
CA ALA A 10 3.95 3.72 7.23
C ALA A 10 3.85 4.62 8.47
N ASN A 11 3.69 5.94 8.30
CA ASN A 11 3.69 6.92 9.40
C ASN A 11 2.29 7.36 9.86
N LEU A 12 1.25 6.59 9.53
CA LEU A 12 -0.10 6.86 10.02
C LEU A 12 -0.28 6.33 11.44
N ALA A 13 -1.05 7.05 12.25
CA ALA A 13 -1.46 6.56 13.56
C ALA A 13 -2.26 5.24 13.40
N PRO A 14 -2.00 4.22 14.23
CA PRO A 14 -2.76 2.98 14.20
C PRO A 14 -4.26 3.23 14.35
N ARG A 15 -5.07 2.55 13.54
CA ARG A 15 -6.54 2.65 13.62
C ARG A 15 -7.19 1.28 13.52
N LYS A 16 -8.21 1.04 14.35
CA LYS A 16 -9.02 -0.17 14.24
C LYS A 16 -9.96 -0.06 13.04
N MET A 17 -9.98 -1.09 12.21
CA MET A 17 -10.87 -1.25 11.06
C MET A 17 -11.39 -2.68 11.08
N MET A 18 -12.72 -2.85 11.13
CA MET A 18 -13.36 -4.18 11.19
C MET A 18 -12.77 -5.12 12.26
N GLY A 19 -12.40 -4.58 13.43
CA GLY A 19 -11.84 -5.34 14.55
C GLY A 19 -10.33 -5.62 14.47
N ILE A 20 -9.66 -5.28 13.36
CA ILE A 20 -8.22 -5.45 13.16
C ILE A 20 -7.54 -4.08 13.23
N GLU A 21 -6.36 -4.01 13.83
CA GLU A 21 -5.56 -2.79 13.85
C GLU A 21 -4.78 -2.61 12.55
N SER A 22 -5.04 -1.52 11.83
CA SER A 22 -4.29 -1.11 10.64
C SER A 22 -3.11 -0.25 11.05
N GLN A 23 -1.89 -0.66 10.65
CA GLN A 23 -0.61 0.00 10.94
C GLN A 23 -0.12 0.89 9.76
N GLY A 24 -0.98 1.14 8.78
CA GLY A 24 -0.64 1.93 7.60
C GLY A 24 -1.75 1.93 6.57
N MET A 25 -1.42 2.37 5.36
CA MET A 25 -2.34 2.42 4.22
C MET A 25 -1.62 2.06 2.92
N ILE A 26 -2.09 1.03 2.23
CA ILE A 26 -1.60 0.70 0.88
C ILE A 26 -2.10 1.76 -0.10
N LEU A 27 -1.20 2.25 -0.95
CA LEU A 27 -1.53 3.17 -2.03
C LEU A 27 -1.98 2.42 -3.27
N MET A 28 -3.08 2.89 -3.84
CA MET A 28 -3.68 2.36 -5.07
C MET A 28 -4.05 3.52 -5.98
N ALA A 29 -3.90 3.33 -7.28
CA ALA A 29 -4.42 4.24 -8.27
C ALA A 29 -5.90 3.92 -8.51
N GLU A 30 -6.74 4.95 -8.62
CA GLU A 30 -8.13 4.82 -9.05
C GLU A 30 -8.21 5.19 -10.53
N ASP A 31 -8.76 4.30 -11.36
CA ASP A 31 -9.01 4.60 -12.76
C ASP A 31 -10.33 5.37 -12.96
N ASN A 32 -10.58 5.83 -14.20
CA ASN A 32 -11.78 6.61 -14.52
C ASN A 32 -13.10 5.86 -14.31
N GLU A 33 -13.05 4.53 -14.09
CA GLU A 33 -14.21 3.68 -13.81
C GLU A 33 -14.36 3.42 -12.29
N GLY A 34 -13.53 4.04 -11.45
CA GLY A 34 -13.54 3.87 -9.99
C GLY A 34 -12.87 2.58 -9.52
N LYS A 35 -12.14 1.88 -10.40
CA LYS A 35 -11.48 0.63 -10.05
C LYS A 35 -10.07 0.88 -9.52
N LEU A 36 -9.78 0.25 -8.39
CA LEU A 36 -8.49 0.35 -7.72
C LEU A 36 -7.45 -0.57 -8.36
N ARG A 37 -6.28 -0.01 -8.66
CA ARG A 37 -5.09 -0.67 -9.21
C ARG A 37 -3.94 -0.54 -8.22
N LEU A 38 -3.24 -1.63 -7.98
CA LEU A 38 -2.08 -1.65 -7.09
C LEU A 38 -0.96 -0.80 -7.69
N ILE A 39 -0.30 0.01 -6.85
CA ILE A 39 0.94 0.69 -7.23
C ILE A 39 2.12 -0.17 -6.78
N GLU A 40 2.82 -0.74 -7.75
CA GLU A 40 4.03 -1.55 -7.57
C GLU A 40 5.24 -0.86 -8.22
N PRO A 41 6.46 -1.03 -7.67
CA PRO A 41 7.66 -0.53 -8.31
C PRO A 41 7.90 -1.26 -9.65
N ASN A 42 8.50 -0.57 -10.61
CA ASN A 42 8.77 -1.14 -11.95
C ASN A 42 9.76 -2.31 -11.91
N GLU A 43 10.61 -2.37 -10.88
CA GLU A 43 11.60 -3.42 -10.63
C GLU A 43 11.53 -3.85 -9.17
N GLU A 44 12.07 -5.04 -8.87
CA GLU A 44 12.09 -5.53 -7.50
C GLU A 44 13.03 -4.68 -6.62
N VAL A 45 12.50 -4.15 -5.52
CA VAL A 45 13.26 -3.32 -4.57
C VAL A 45 13.41 -4.01 -3.23
N ASN A 46 14.38 -3.58 -2.42
CA ASN A 46 14.48 -4.08 -1.05
C ASN A 46 13.23 -3.66 -0.24
N PRO A 47 12.65 -4.56 0.58
CA PRO A 47 11.57 -4.20 1.48
C PRO A 47 11.94 -3.01 2.38
N GLY A 48 11.06 -2.01 2.45
CA GLY A 48 11.29 -0.80 3.24
C GLY A 48 12.06 0.31 2.51
N SER A 49 12.40 0.13 1.23
CA SER A 49 12.93 1.23 0.40
C SER A 49 11.99 2.43 0.44
N THR A 50 12.54 3.62 0.68
CA THR A 50 11.75 4.86 0.79
C THR A 50 11.25 5.31 -0.59
N VAL A 51 10.01 5.76 -0.64
CA VAL A 51 9.40 6.37 -1.83
C VAL A 51 9.74 7.86 -1.81
N SER A 52 10.25 8.37 -2.94
CA SER A 52 10.68 9.77 -3.12
C SER A 52 9.95 10.42 -4.29
#